data_AF-A0A1I4RKT9-F1
#
_entry.id   AF-A0A1I4RKT9-F1
#
_cell.length_a   1.000
_cell.length_b   1.000
_cell.length_c   1.000
_cell.angle_alpha   90.00
_cell.angle_beta   90.00
_cell.angle_gamma   90.00
#
_symmetry.space_group_name_H-M   'P 1'
#
loop_
_entity.id
_entity.type
_entity.pdbx_description
1 polymer ?
#
loop_
_entity_poly.entity_id
_entity_poly.type
_entity_poly.pdbx_seq_one_letter_code
_entity_poly.pdbx_strand_id
1 'polypeptide(L)'
;MSALPTAQTQKSPAESYLHVLHALILRDMRTRFGASIWGYGVVVLWPCVHVFMLIAIYTFQKLAAPLGDNRALFFATGAVPVLVFQYISREVMKSVIMNRPLTYYPQVKLFDLIFSRILVEIVTGFLALLVVSSVLIVIGTNPIPADPLTAVSGYVAAIILGVGIGTINVAIIGFFPGWLIGYALFSIILYVSSGVMFLPSYMPEKVYYWMKFNPAMQLAEWVRSAYYPYAGINVDHMYVLMFGLTSAAIGLFLIKHVVSKLTA
;
A
#
# COMPACT_ATOMS: atom_id res chain seq x y z
N MET A 1 18.42 -7.36 56.18
CA MET A 1 19.16 -6.84 55.02
C MET A 1 18.18 -6.66 53.88
N SER A 2 17.72 -5.43 53.65
CA SER A 2 16.87 -5.07 52.51
C SER A 2 17.74 -5.08 51.25
N ALA A 3 17.43 -5.95 50.30
CA ALA A 3 18.05 -5.92 48.98
C ALA A 3 17.69 -4.59 48.31
N LEU A 4 18.72 -3.77 48.03
CA LEU A 4 18.57 -2.54 47.26
C LEU A 4 18.02 -2.88 45.86
N PRO A 5 17.10 -2.08 45.29
CA PRO A 5 16.65 -2.30 43.93
C PRO A 5 17.87 -2.18 43.00
N THR A 6 18.18 -3.25 42.28
CA THR A 6 19.15 -3.23 41.19
C THR A 6 18.79 -2.09 40.24
N ALA A 7 19.72 -1.14 40.08
CA ALA A 7 19.57 -0.01 39.19
C ALA A 7 19.08 -0.50 37.82
N GLN A 8 17.82 -0.19 37.47
CA GLN A 8 17.31 -0.43 36.14
C GLN A 8 18.22 0.35 35.19
N THR A 9 19.00 -0.38 34.38
CA THR A 9 19.80 0.21 33.30
C THR A 9 18.84 1.06 32.47
N GLN A 10 19.01 2.38 32.55
CA GLN A 10 18.20 3.35 31.83
C GLN A 10 18.38 3.05 30.34
N LYS A 11 17.37 2.40 29.73
CA LYS A 11 17.39 2.06 28.31
C LYS A 11 17.58 3.34 27.50
N SER A 12 18.34 3.24 26.41
CA SER A 12 18.50 4.36 25.49
C SER A 12 17.13 4.81 24.96
N PRO A 13 16.91 6.12 24.69
CA PRO A 13 15.66 6.59 24.10
C PRO A 13 15.29 5.87 22.79
N ALA A 14 16.29 5.49 21.99
CA ALA A 14 16.09 4.73 20.76
C ALA A 14 15.67 3.29 21.04
N GLU A 15 16.27 2.63 22.05
CA GLU A 15 15.88 1.27 22.45
C GLU A 15 14.44 1.24 22.97
N SER A 16 14.06 2.25 23.77
CA SER A 16 12.69 2.39 24.27
C SER A 16 11.70 2.58 23.12
N TYR A 17 12.03 3.41 22.13
CA TYR A 17 11.20 3.61 20.93
C TYR A 17 11.05 2.32 20.11
N LEU A 18 12.15 1.60 19.85
CA LEU A 18 12.13 0.34 19.12
C LEU A 18 11.31 -0.74 19.84
N HIS A 19 11.38 -0.80 21.17
CA HIS A 19 10.54 -1.69 21.97
C HIS A 19 9.05 -1.37 21.83
N VAL A 20 8.67 -0.09 21.85
CA VAL A 20 7.28 0.35 21.63
C VAL A 20 6.83 -0.03 20.23
N LEU A 21 7.62 0.28 19.20
CA LEU A 21 7.30 -0.04 17.81
C LEU A 21 7.12 -1.55 17.61
N HIS A 22 8.06 -2.35 18.13
CA HIS A 22 7.99 -3.81 18.08
C HIS A 22 6.74 -4.34 18.79
N ALA A 23 6.42 -3.83 19.98
CA ALA A 23 5.23 -4.24 20.72
C ALA A 23 3.94 -3.89 19.97
N LEU A 24 3.88 -2.73 19.31
CA LEU A 24 2.75 -2.32 18.48
C LEU A 24 2.59 -3.24 17.26
N ILE A 25 3.67 -3.56 16.56
CA ILE A 25 3.65 -4.49 15.42
C ILE A 25 3.16 -5.87 15.86
N LEU A 26 3.73 -6.43 16.95
CA LEU A 26 3.33 -7.75 17.46
C LEU A 26 1.87 -7.77 17.89
N ARG A 27 1.41 -6.75 18.61
CA ARG A 27 0.01 -6.63 19.01
C ARG A 27 -0.88 -6.58 17.79
N ASP A 28 -0.55 -5.72 16.83
CA ASP A 28 -1.33 -5.54 15.63
C ASP A 28 -1.48 -6.84 14.84
N MET A 29 -0.35 -7.55 14.64
CA MET A 29 -0.34 -8.86 14.04
C MET A 29 -1.23 -9.84 14.81
N ARG A 30 -1.14 -9.86 16.14
CA ARG A 30 -1.92 -10.75 16.99
C ARG A 30 -3.43 -10.48 16.89
N THR A 31 -3.83 -9.21 16.91
CA THR A 31 -5.23 -8.80 16.94
C THR A 31 -5.91 -8.88 15.58
N ARG A 32 -5.21 -8.54 14.50
CA ARG A 32 -5.78 -8.62 13.13
C ARG A 32 -5.74 -10.02 12.56
N PHE A 33 -4.69 -10.78 12.87
CA PHE A 33 -4.42 -12.05 12.21
C PHE A 33 -4.67 -13.26 13.11
N GLY A 34 -5.43 -13.07 14.19
CA GLY A 34 -5.88 -14.16 15.06
C GLY A 34 -4.74 -14.91 15.75
N ALA A 35 -3.62 -14.23 16.03
CA ALA A 35 -2.44 -14.80 16.69
C ALA A 35 -1.86 -16.07 16.03
N SER A 36 -2.13 -16.32 14.75
CA SER A 36 -1.71 -17.54 14.05
C SER A 36 -1.06 -17.24 12.70
N ILE A 37 -0.13 -18.11 12.29
CA ILE A 37 0.51 -18.05 10.96
C ILE A 37 -0.54 -18.17 9.86
N TRP A 38 -1.56 -19.01 10.06
CA TRP A 38 -2.67 -19.20 9.12
C TRP A 38 -3.49 -17.92 8.92
N GLY A 39 -3.84 -17.22 10.00
CA GLY A 39 -4.56 -15.95 9.90
C GLY A 39 -3.75 -14.87 9.18
N TYR A 40 -2.43 -14.84 9.36
CA TYR A 40 -1.58 -13.91 8.61
C TYR A 40 -1.52 -14.27 7.13
N GLY A 41 -1.39 -15.56 6.81
CA GLY A 41 -1.43 -16.06 5.43
C GLY A 41 -2.71 -15.64 4.70
N VAL A 42 -3.88 -15.72 5.34
CA VAL A 42 -5.15 -15.25 4.74
C VAL A 42 -5.10 -13.78 4.36
N VAL A 43 -4.48 -12.92 5.18
CA VAL A 43 -4.37 -11.48 4.88
C VAL A 43 -3.45 -11.21 3.70
N VAL A 44 -2.30 -11.87 3.63
CA VAL A 44 -1.40 -11.80 2.47
C VAL A 44 -2.08 -12.30 1.18
N LEU A 45 -2.96 -13.29 1.30
CA LEU A 45 -3.67 -13.87 0.16
C LEU A 45 -4.78 -12.98 -0.40
N TRP A 46 -5.35 -12.03 0.36
CA TRP A 46 -6.43 -11.16 -0.15
C TRP A 46 -6.05 -10.35 -1.41
N PRO A 47 -4.92 -9.60 -1.43
CA PRO A 47 -4.43 -8.96 -2.65
C PRO A 47 -4.19 -9.96 -3.79
N CYS A 48 -3.66 -11.14 -3.46
CA CYS A 48 -3.35 -12.18 -4.44
C CYS A 48 -4.63 -12.71 -5.11
N VAL A 49 -5.67 -12.99 -4.32
CA VAL A 49 -6.98 -13.44 -4.83
C VAL A 49 -7.56 -12.41 -5.79
N HIS A 50 -7.42 -11.11 -5.50
CA HIS A 50 -7.89 -10.06 -6.39
C HIS A 50 -7.20 -10.12 -7.76
N VAL A 51 -5.86 -10.24 -7.77
CA VAL A 51 -5.07 -10.36 -9.01
C VAL A 51 -5.42 -11.65 -9.76
N PHE A 52 -5.46 -12.79 -9.07
CA PHE A 52 -5.75 -14.08 -9.68
C PHE A 52 -7.17 -14.16 -10.22
N MET A 53 -8.14 -13.52 -9.57
CA MET A 53 -9.50 -13.43 -10.06
C MET A 53 -9.57 -12.69 -11.41
N LEU A 54 -8.86 -11.57 -11.56
CA LEU A 54 -8.78 -10.85 -12.83
C LEU A 54 -8.13 -11.69 -13.92
N ILE A 55 -7.00 -12.35 -13.58
CA ILE A 55 -6.30 -13.25 -14.51
C ILE A 55 -7.22 -14.40 -14.95
N ALA A 56 -7.95 -15.01 -14.01
CA ALA A 56 -8.87 -16.10 -14.28
C ALA A 56 -10.01 -15.66 -15.19
N ILE A 57 -10.69 -14.55 -14.88
CA ILE A 57 -11.79 -14.01 -15.68
C ILE A 57 -11.36 -13.82 -17.13
N TYR A 58 -10.25 -13.11 -17.37
CA TYR A 58 -9.78 -12.84 -18.74
C TYR A 58 -9.26 -14.09 -19.45
N THR A 59 -8.74 -15.05 -18.68
CA THR A 59 -8.30 -16.34 -19.23
C THR A 59 -9.48 -17.21 -19.67
N PHE A 60 -10.53 -17.30 -18.86
CA PHE A 60 -11.75 -18.05 -19.21
C PHE A 60 -12.53 -17.40 -20.35
N GLN A 61 -12.57 -16.06 -20.41
CA GLN A 61 -13.20 -15.34 -21.51
C GLN A 61 -12.37 -15.33 -22.81
N LYS A 62 -11.16 -15.90 -22.80
CA LYS A 62 -10.23 -15.91 -23.94
C LYS A 62 -9.93 -14.52 -24.52
N LEU A 63 -10.02 -13.48 -23.68
CA LEU A 63 -9.69 -12.12 -24.08
C LEU A 63 -8.17 -12.00 -24.26
N ALA A 64 -7.74 -11.30 -25.30
CA ALA A 64 -6.33 -10.98 -25.49
C ALA A 64 -5.87 -10.00 -24.40
N ALA A 65 -4.60 -10.10 -23.99
CA ALA A 65 -4.01 -9.08 -23.15
C ALA A 65 -3.93 -7.77 -23.95
N PRO A 66 -4.23 -6.61 -23.35
CA PRO A 66 -4.04 -5.33 -24.02
C PRO A 66 -2.58 -5.05 -24.42
N LEU A 67 -1.61 -5.68 -23.74
CA LEU A 67 -0.18 -5.56 -24.03
C LEU A 67 0.55 -6.87 -23.75
N GLY A 68 1.38 -7.28 -24.72
CA GLY A 68 2.19 -8.50 -24.66
C GLY A 68 1.37 -9.79 -24.82
N ASP A 69 2.08 -10.92 -24.89
CA ASP A 69 1.46 -12.22 -25.19
C ASP A 69 0.92 -12.93 -23.93
N ASN A 70 1.29 -12.43 -22.74
CA ASN A 70 0.96 -13.06 -21.47
C ASN A 70 -0.02 -12.22 -20.64
N ARG A 71 -1.28 -12.68 -20.57
CA ARG A 71 -2.34 -12.04 -19.78
C ARG A 71 -2.01 -11.96 -18.30
N ALA A 72 -1.44 -13.04 -17.74
CA ALA A 72 -1.16 -13.11 -16.31
C ALA A 72 -0.13 -12.04 -15.90
N LEU A 73 0.89 -11.86 -16.74
CA LEU A 73 1.89 -10.81 -16.56
C LEU A 73 1.30 -9.40 -16.70
N PHE A 74 0.43 -9.18 -17.69
CA PHE A 74 -0.22 -7.88 -17.90
C PHE A 74 -1.05 -7.43 -16.69
N PHE A 75 -1.85 -8.34 -16.13
CA PHE A 75 -2.67 -8.04 -14.95
C PHE A 75 -1.84 -7.92 -13.69
N ALA A 76 -0.83 -8.78 -13.49
CA ALA A 76 0.04 -8.68 -12.32
C ALA A 76 0.80 -7.34 -12.29
N THR A 77 1.39 -6.93 -13.41
CA THR A 77 2.20 -5.69 -13.49
C THR A 77 1.37 -4.42 -13.31
N GLY A 78 0.09 -4.44 -13.71
CA GLY A 78 -0.83 -3.32 -13.47
C GLY A 78 -1.50 -3.34 -12.09
N ALA A 79 -2.06 -4.49 -11.70
CA ALA A 79 -2.89 -4.59 -10.50
C ALA A 79 -2.07 -4.50 -9.20
N VAL A 80 -0.93 -5.20 -9.12
CA VAL A 80 -0.16 -5.31 -7.88
C VAL A 80 0.29 -3.93 -7.35
N PRO A 81 0.91 -3.01 -8.12
CA PRO A 81 1.30 -1.71 -7.57
C PRO A 81 0.12 -0.86 -7.11
N VAL A 82 -1.00 -0.89 -7.84
CA VAL A 82 -2.21 -0.15 -7.45
C VAL A 82 -2.82 -0.73 -6.18
N LEU A 83 -2.85 -2.05 -6.05
CA LEU A 83 -3.32 -2.72 -4.83
C LEU A 83 -2.40 -2.41 -3.65
N VAL A 84 -1.07 -2.40 -3.81
CA VAL A 84 -0.12 -1.99 -2.76
C VAL A 84 -0.47 -0.59 -2.24
N PHE A 85 -0.62 0.38 -3.14
CA PHE A 85 -1.06 1.73 -2.81
C PHE A 85 -2.38 1.74 -2.02
N GLN A 86 -3.42 1.07 -2.53
CA GLN A 86 -4.76 1.10 -1.95
C GLN A 86 -4.85 0.39 -0.59
N TYR A 87 -4.18 -0.75 -0.45
CA TYR A 87 -4.15 -1.49 0.81
C TYR A 87 -3.43 -0.70 1.90
N ILE A 88 -2.23 -0.16 1.60
CA ILE A 88 -1.50 0.70 2.56
C ILE A 88 -2.39 1.88 2.98
N SER A 89 -2.94 2.62 2.03
CA SER A 89 -3.77 3.79 2.33
C SER A 89 -4.98 3.45 3.21
N ARG A 90 -5.69 2.37 2.89
CA ARG A 90 -6.88 1.93 3.63
C ARG A 90 -6.53 1.44 5.04
N GLU A 91 -5.49 0.64 5.19
CA GLU A 91 -5.13 0.06 6.48
C GLU A 91 -4.46 1.09 7.40
N VAL A 92 -3.72 2.07 6.83
CA VAL A 92 -3.26 3.27 7.54
C VAL A 92 -4.45 4.07 8.08
N MET A 93 -5.48 4.33 7.28
CA MET A 93 -6.70 4.99 7.75
C MET A 93 -7.35 4.24 8.92
N LYS A 94 -7.50 2.92 8.82
CA LYS A 94 -8.11 2.09 9.88
C LYS A 94 -7.26 2.01 11.15
N SER A 95 -5.93 2.18 11.04
CA SER A 95 -5.01 2.05 12.18
C SER A 95 -5.40 2.96 13.35
N VAL A 96 -5.82 4.19 13.05
CA VAL A 96 -6.18 5.17 14.07
C VAL A 96 -7.51 4.83 14.72
N ILE A 97 -8.51 4.39 13.96
CA ILE A 97 -9.82 4.02 14.53
C ILE A 97 -9.68 2.83 15.48
N MET A 98 -9.00 1.77 15.04
CA MET A 98 -8.93 0.51 15.80
C MET A 98 -8.01 0.60 17.01
N ASN A 99 -6.94 1.40 16.91
CA ASN A 99 -5.90 1.46 17.93
C ASN A 99 -5.95 2.73 18.77
N ARG A 100 -6.94 3.61 18.59
CA ARG A 100 -7.09 4.85 19.39
C ARG A 100 -6.95 4.63 20.91
N PRO A 101 -7.55 3.60 21.54
CA PRO A 101 -7.40 3.40 22.98
C PRO A 101 -5.95 3.19 23.46
N LEU A 102 -5.02 2.85 22.55
CA LEU A 102 -3.60 2.72 22.89
C LEU A 102 -2.92 4.06 23.16
N THR A 103 -3.43 5.16 22.61
CA THR A 103 -2.84 6.48 22.85
C THR A 103 -3.09 7.00 24.25
N TYR A 104 -3.91 6.31 25.06
CA TYR A 104 -4.03 6.60 26.50
C TYR A 104 -2.78 6.20 27.29
N TYR A 105 -1.93 5.32 26.75
CA TYR A 105 -0.61 5.07 27.32
C TYR A 105 0.32 6.21 26.92
N PRO A 106 0.91 6.97 27.87
CA PRO A 106 1.70 8.17 27.57
C PRO A 106 2.90 7.93 26.64
N GLN A 107 3.39 6.69 26.58
CA GLN A 107 4.52 6.28 25.75
C GLN A 107 4.15 6.01 24.29
N VAL A 108 2.85 5.91 23.96
CA VAL A 108 2.37 5.57 22.61
C VAL A 108 1.78 6.79 21.94
N LYS A 109 2.44 7.28 20.89
CA LYS A 109 1.92 8.40 20.09
C LYS A 109 1.09 7.89 18.92
N LEU A 110 0.19 8.73 18.44
CA LEU A 110 -0.61 8.45 17.25
C LEU A 110 0.26 8.13 16.02
N PHE A 111 1.40 8.82 15.89
CA PHE A 111 2.38 8.54 14.85
C PHE A 111 2.93 7.11 14.92
N ASP A 112 3.16 6.56 16.12
CA ASP A 112 3.73 5.22 16.29
C ASP A 112 2.75 4.13 15.84
N LEU A 113 1.44 4.38 16.02
CA LEU A 113 0.37 3.51 15.50
C LEU A 113 0.32 3.52 13.97
N ILE A 114 0.47 4.70 13.37
CA ILE A 114 0.49 4.85 11.90
C ILE A 114 1.75 4.21 11.33
N PHE A 115 2.91 4.47 11.93
CA PHE A 115 4.18 3.97 11.45
C PHE A 115 4.30 2.45 11.59
N SER A 116 3.89 1.87 12.72
CA SER A 116 3.80 0.41 12.88
C SER A 116 2.90 -0.23 11.82
N ARG A 117 1.75 0.39 11.54
CA ARG A 117 0.84 -0.06 10.48
C ARG A 117 1.51 -0.06 9.11
N ILE A 118 2.16 1.04 8.75
CA ILE A 118 2.84 1.18 7.44
C ILE A 118 3.84 0.04 7.24
N LEU A 119 4.65 -0.27 8.26
CA LEU A 119 5.63 -1.36 8.19
C LEU A 119 4.98 -2.73 7.97
N VAL A 120 3.90 -3.03 8.69
CA VAL A 120 3.15 -4.29 8.53
C VAL A 120 2.59 -4.42 7.11
N GLU A 121 2.04 -3.35 6.55
CA GLU A 121 1.47 -3.37 5.21
C GLU A 121 2.53 -3.44 4.11
N ILE A 122 3.70 -2.82 4.29
CA ILE A 122 4.84 -2.96 3.37
C ILE A 122 5.29 -4.44 3.31
N VAL A 123 5.45 -5.09 4.47
CA VAL A 123 5.82 -6.51 4.53
C VAL A 123 4.73 -7.37 3.89
N THR A 124 3.46 -7.09 4.19
CA THR A 124 2.31 -7.83 3.62
C THR A 124 2.25 -7.68 2.09
N GLY A 125 2.47 -6.47 1.57
CA GLY A 125 2.53 -6.21 0.14
C GLY A 125 3.71 -6.89 -0.55
N PHE A 126 4.89 -6.91 0.08
CA PHE A 126 6.05 -7.64 -0.41
C PHE A 126 5.81 -9.15 -0.46
N LEU A 127 5.22 -9.73 0.59
CA LEU A 127 4.86 -11.15 0.59
C LEU A 127 3.80 -11.47 -0.49
N ALA A 128 2.82 -10.58 -0.68
CA ALA A 128 1.84 -10.74 -1.75
C ALA A 128 2.50 -10.71 -3.14
N LEU A 129 3.47 -9.81 -3.36
CA LEU A 129 4.26 -9.79 -4.59
C LEU A 129 5.01 -11.13 -4.80
N LEU A 130 5.66 -11.66 -3.77
CA LEU A 130 6.33 -12.97 -3.85
C LEU A 130 5.37 -14.11 -4.19
N VAL A 131 4.18 -14.12 -3.60
CA VAL A 131 3.14 -15.12 -3.90
C VAL A 131 2.69 -15.00 -5.35
N VAL A 132 2.37 -13.80 -5.83
CA VAL A 132 1.97 -13.56 -7.22
C VAL A 132 3.08 -13.98 -8.18
N SER A 133 4.33 -13.57 -7.95
CA SER A 133 5.48 -13.97 -8.77
C SER A 133 5.70 -15.49 -8.78
N SER A 134 5.55 -16.15 -7.64
CA SER A 134 5.69 -17.61 -7.53
C SER A 134 4.62 -18.33 -8.35
N VAL A 135 3.36 -17.87 -8.29
CA VAL A 135 2.27 -18.43 -9.10
C VAL A 135 2.51 -18.21 -10.59
N LEU A 136 3.02 -17.03 -11.00
CA LEU A 136 3.39 -16.76 -12.38
C LEU A 136 4.44 -17.75 -12.91
N ILE A 137 5.45 -18.08 -12.10
CA ILE A 137 6.47 -19.08 -12.47
C ILE A 137 5.82 -20.46 -12.69
N VAL A 138 4.95 -20.88 -11.78
CA VAL A 138 4.27 -22.19 -11.85
C VAL A 138 3.41 -22.33 -13.11
N ILE A 139 2.76 -21.25 -13.56
CA ILE A 139 1.98 -21.25 -14.80
C ILE A 139 2.82 -21.00 -16.07
N GLY A 140 4.16 -21.03 -15.97
CA GLY A 140 5.07 -20.88 -17.10
C GLY A 140 5.29 -19.44 -17.58
N THR A 141 4.97 -18.45 -16.75
CA THR A 141 5.18 -17.02 -17.04
C THR A 141 6.45 -16.53 -16.35
N ASN A 142 7.33 -15.85 -17.07
CA ASN A 142 8.50 -15.21 -16.46
C ASN A 142 8.10 -13.90 -15.75
N PRO A 143 8.17 -13.79 -14.41
CA PRO A 143 7.83 -12.57 -13.68
C PRO A 143 9.03 -11.64 -13.49
N ILE A 144 10.16 -11.89 -14.15
CA ILE A 144 11.36 -11.05 -14.01
C ILE A 144 11.24 -9.88 -14.99
N PRO A 145 11.26 -8.62 -14.51
CA PRO A 145 11.23 -7.44 -15.36
C PRO A 145 12.53 -7.31 -16.17
N ALA A 146 12.44 -6.69 -17.34
CA ALA A 146 13.61 -6.33 -18.14
C ALA A 146 14.49 -5.29 -17.43
N ASP A 147 13.86 -4.38 -16.68
CA ASP A 147 14.53 -3.43 -15.79
C ASP A 147 14.03 -3.57 -14.34
N PRO A 148 14.70 -4.39 -13.50
CA PRO A 148 14.33 -4.56 -12.10
C PRO A 148 14.36 -3.28 -11.28
N LEU A 149 15.26 -2.33 -11.59
CA LEU A 149 15.38 -1.09 -10.82
C LEU A 149 14.17 -0.20 -11.05
N THR A 150 13.72 -0.09 -12.30
CA THR A 150 12.49 0.65 -12.64
C THR A 150 11.28 0.01 -11.96
N ALA A 151 11.16 -1.33 -11.97
CA ALA A 151 10.06 -2.01 -11.28
C ALA A 151 10.04 -1.71 -9.77
N VAL A 152 11.20 -1.82 -9.10
CA VAL A 152 11.33 -1.52 -7.67
C VAL A 152 10.98 -0.06 -7.38
N SER A 153 11.44 0.88 -8.21
CA SER A 153 11.13 2.30 -8.04
C SER A 153 9.63 2.60 -8.14
N GLY A 154 8.91 1.91 -9.05
CA GLY A 154 7.44 1.99 -9.14
C GLY A 154 6.73 1.47 -7.89
N TYR A 155 7.21 0.35 -7.31
CA TYR A 155 6.66 -0.15 -6.03
C TYR A 155 6.95 0.78 -4.86
N VAL A 156 8.15 1.38 -4.79
CA VAL A 156 8.48 2.40 -3.79
C VAL A 156 7.57 3.62 -3.94
N ALA A 157 7.33 4.08 -5.16
CA ALA A 157 6.38 5.16 -5.44
C ALA A 157 4.96 4.79 -4.99
N ALA A 158 4.53 3.54 -5.19
CA ALA A 158 3.23 3.05 -4.71
C ALA A 158 3.11 3.08 -3.18
N ILE A 159 4.17 2.71 -2.47
CA ILE A 159 4.25 2.80 -1.00
C ILE A 159 4.17 4.27 -0.57
N ILE A 160 4.94 5.17 -1.18
CA ILE A 160 4.94 6.61 -0.85
C ILE A 160 3.54 7.21 -1.07
N LEU A 161 2.90 6.91 -2.21
CA LEU A 161 1.54 7.35 -2.49
C LEU A 161 0.54 6.77 -1.48
N GLY A 162 0.70 5.50 -1.10
CA GLY A 162 -0.18 4.81 -0.16
C GLY A 162 -0.10 5.40 1.23
N VAL A 163 1.11 5.69 1.70
CA VAL A 163 1.36 6.42 2.95
C VAL A 163 0.78 7.83 2.88
N GLY A 164 1.03 8.55 1.78
CA GLY A 164 0.55 9.91 1.59
C GLY A 164 -0.97 10.02 1.69
N ILE A 165 -1.68 9.27 0.86
CA ILE A 165 -3.16 9.26 0.87
C ILE A 165 -3.70 8.63 2.16
N GLY A 166 -3.03 7.62 2.70
CA GLY A 166 -3.40 7.01 3.98
C GLY A 166 -3.40 8.00 5.14
N THR A 167 -2.37 8.85 5.23
CA THR A 167 -2.29 9.88 6.28
C THR A 167 -3.33 11.00 6.10
N ILE A 168 -3.65 11.39 4.87
CA ILE A 168 -4.79 12.29 4.60
C ILE A 168 -6.10 11.63 5.06
N ASN A 169 -6.30 10.36 4.72
CA ASN A 169 -7.50 9.62 5.11
C ASN A 169 -7.64 9.49 6.63
N VAL A 170 -6.54 9.32 7.37
CA VAL A 170 -6.53 9.38 8.83
C VAL A 170 -7.06 10.73 9.32
N ALA A 171 -6.61 11.84 8.72
CA ALA A 171 -7.09 13.15 9.10
C ALA A 171 -8.59 13.31 8.83
N ILE A 172 -9.06 12.93 7.64
CA ILE A 172 -10.49 13.03 7.26
C ILE A 172 -11.35 12.18 8.19
N ILE A 173 -10.97 10.93 8.45
CA ILE A 173 -11.79 10.02 9.23
C ILE A 173 -11.86 10.39 10.71
N GLY A 174 -10.85 11.12 11.21
CA GLY A 174 -10.90 11.73 12.54
C GLY A 174 -12.04 12.74 12.72
N PHE A 175 -12.50 13.37 11.63
CA PHE A 175 -13.63 14.29 11.61
C PHE A 175 -14.93 13.64 11.16
N PHE A 176 -14.86 12.81 10.12
CA PHE A 176 -16.02 12.21 9.48
C PHE A 176 -15.83 10.70 9.38
N PRO A 177 -16.28 9.92 10.39
CA PRO A 177 -16.16 8.46 10.38
C PRO A 177 -16.81 7.78 9.17
N GLY A 178 -17.84 8.40 8.57
CA GLY A 178 -18.49 7.93 7.34
C GLY A 178 -17.56 7.90 6.12
N TRP A 179 -16.39 8.55 6.18
CA TRP A 179 -15.37 8.51 5.13
C TRP A 179 -14.85 7.10 4.86
N LEU A 180 -14.98 6.15 5.80
CA LEU A 180 -14.60 4.75 5.57
C LEU A 180 -15.27 4.17 4.32
N ILE A 181 -16.58 4.43 4.17
CA ILE A 181 -17.38 3.95 3.03
C ILE A 181 -17.07 4.79 1.79
N GLY A 182 -16.98 6.11 1.95
CA GLY A 182 -16.65 7.03 0.86
C GLY A 182 -15.30 6.69 0.20
N TYR A 183 -14.27 6.44 1.01
CA TYR A 183 -12.96 6.06 0.52
C TYR A 183 -12.95 4.67 -0.13
N ALA A 184 -13.76 3.73 0.36
CA ALA A 184 -13.90 2.42 -0.28
C ALA A 184 -14.46 2.54 -1.71
N LEU A 185 -15.53 3.34 -1.89
CA LEU A 185 -16.10 3.62 -3.22
C LEU A 185 -15.11 4.38 -4.12
N PHE A 186 -14.45 5.39 -3.57
CA PHE A 186 -13.43 6.14 -4.30
C PHE A 186 -12.26 5.26 -4.76
N SER A 187 -11.84 4.31 -3.93
CA SER A 187 -10.77 3.36 -4.26
C SER A 187 -11.16 2.45 -5.44
N ILE A 188 -12.44 2.05 -5.54
CA ILE A 188 -12.94 1.28 -6.70
C ILE A 188 -12.83 2.10 -7.98
N ILE A 189 -13.27 3.37 -7.95
CA ILE A 189 -13.19 4.27 -9.11
C ILE A 189 -11.73 4.49 -9.53
N LEU A 190 -10.84 4.73 -8.56
CA LEU A 190 -9.41 4.85 -8.82
C LEU A 190 -8.82 3.58 -9.42
N TYR A 191 -9.22 2.40 -8.91
CA TYR A 191 -8.73 1.12 -9.42
C TYR A 191 -9.14 0.91 -10.87
N VAL A 192 -10.43 1.08 -11.19
CA VAL A 192 -10.95 0.89 -12.55
C VAL A 192 -10.33 1.90 -13.52
N SER A 193 -10.13 3.14 -13.10
CA SER A 193 -9.52 4.19 -13.94
C SER A 193 -7.99 4.14 -14.03
N SER A 194 -7.32 3.28 -13.25
CA SER A 194 -5.86 3.20 -13.20
C SER A 194 -5.19 2.43 -14.34
N GLY A 195 -5.94 1.96 -15.35
CA GLY A 195 -5.31 1.20 -16.43
C GLY A 195 -4.82 -0.20 -16.01
N VAL A 196 -5.47 -0.80 -15.02
CA VAL A 196 -5.24 -2.19 -14.64
C VAL A 196 -5.82 -3.14 -15.69
N MET A 197 -7.02 -2.83 -16.20
CA MET A 197 -7.76 -3.67 -17.16
C MET A 197 -7.55 -3.28 -18.63
N PHE A 198 -7.02 -2.09 -18.88
CA PHE A 198 -6.77 -1.56 -20.21
C PHE A 198 -5.45 -0.78 -20.19
N LEU A 199 -4.88 -0.46 -21.35
CA LEU A 199 -3.63 0.28 -21.43
C LEU A 199 -3.90 1.77 -21.73
N PRO A 200 -3.70 2.69 -20.76
CA PRO A 200 -4.00 4.11 -20.95
C PRO A 200 -3.18 4.77 -22.06
N SER A 201 -1.90 4.40 -22.21
CA SER A 201 -1.01 4.94 -23.24
C SER A 201 -1.49 4.70 -24.69
N TYR A 202 -2.43 3.78 -24.91
CA TYR A 202 -2.98 3.48 -26.25
C TYR A 202 -4.32 4.19 -26.51
N MET A 203 -4.82 4.97 -25.54
CA MET A 203 -6.02 5.79 -25.72
C MET A 203 -5.70 7.05 -26.54
N PRO A 204 -6.71 7.71 -27.13
CA PRO A 204 -6.51 8.99 -27.81
C PRO A 204 -5.77 9.99 -26.92
N GLU A 205 -4.85 10.76 -27.50
CA GLU A 205 -3.92 11.64 -26.77
C GLU A 205 -4.63 12.56 -25.76
N LYS A 206 -5.79 13.12 -26.14
CA LYS A 206 -6.61 13.95 -25.26
C LYS A 206 -7.11 13.21 -24.02
N VAL A 207 -7.48 11.94 -24.15
CA VAL A 207 -7.92 11.09 -23.03
C VAL A 207 -6.72 10.75 -22.16
N TYR A 208 -5.61 10.33 -22.77
CA TYR A 208 -4.38 9.98 -22.05
C TYR A 208 -3.86 11.16 -21.21
N TYR A 209 -3.90 12.39 -21.76
CA TYR A 209 -3.53 13.61 -21.05
C TYR A 209 -4.31 13.78 -19.73
N TRP A 210 -5.64 13.63 -19.76
CA TRP A 210 -6.45 13.75 -18.53
C TRP A 210 -6.21 12.59 -17.56
N MET A 211 -5.97 11.38 -18.09
CA MET A 211 -5.68 10.22 -17.26
C MET A 211 -4.36 10.34 -16.50
N LYS A 212 -3.38 11.09 -17.01
CA LYS A 212 -2.10 11.31 -16.32
C LYS A 212 -2.23 12.01 -14.98
N PHE A 213 -3.31 12.75 -14.72
CA PHE A 213 -3.58 13.33 -13.40
C PHE A 213 -4.01 12.29 -12.35
N ASN A 214 -4.23 11.03 -12.74
CA ASN A 214 -4.44 9.93 -11.80
C ASN A 214 -3.07 9.30 -11.43
N PRO A 215 -2.52 9.53 -10.23
CA PRO A 215 -1.23 8.96 -9.85
C PRO A 215 -1.28 7.43 -9.75
N ALA A 216 -2.44 6.83 -9.44
CA ALA A 216 -2.58 5.37 -9.44
C ALA A 216 -2.46 4.78 -10.85
N MET A 217 -2.92 5.50 -11.87
CA MET A 217 -2.72 5.12 -13.26
C MET A 217 -1.23 5.11 -13.61
N GLN A 218 -0.54 6.19 -13.25
CA GLN A 218 0.90 6.30 -13.50
C GLN A 218 1.72 5.25 -12.76
N LEU A 219 1.31 4.80 -11.56
CA LEU A 219 1.94 3.67 -10.87
C LEU A 219 1.85 2.36 -11.65
N ALA A 220 0.66 2.05 -12.20
CA ALA A 220 0.47 0.86 -13.04
C ALA A 220 1.34 0.93 -14.30
N GLU A 221 1.38 2.08 -14.96
CA GLU A 221 2.24 2.33 -16.13
C GLU A 221 3.74 2.27 -15.78
N TRP A 222 4.15 2.75 -14.61
CA TRP A 222 5.55 2.72 -14.15
C TRP A 222 6.05 1.29 -13.96
N VAL A 223 5.32 0.47 -13.21
CA VAL A 223 5.73 -0.92 -13.05
C VAL A 223 5.65 -1.64 -14.40
N ARG A 224 4.63 -1.37 -15.21
CA ARG A 224 4.48 -2.02 -16.53
C ARG A 224 5.61 -1.67 -17.50
N SER A 225 6.13 -0.44 -17.49
CA SER A 225 7.25 -0.03 -18.37
C SER A 225 8.52 -0.84 -18.11
N ALA A 226 8.74 -1.28 -16.87
CA ALA A 226 9.87 -2.14 -16.50
C ALA A 226 9.81 -3.56 -17.11
N TYR A 227 8.60 -4.06 -17.39
CA TYR A 227 8.38 -5.39 -17.99
C TYR A 227 8.25 -5.32 -19.52
N TYR A 228 7.75 -4.20 -20.03
CA TYR A 228 7.48 -3.99 -21.45
C TYR A 228 8.22 -2.74 -21.97
N PRO A 229 9.56 -2.75 -22.04
CA PRO A 229 10.35 -1.58 -22.46
C PRO A 229 10.04 -1.13 -23.91
N TYR A 230 9.56 -2.04 -24.75
CA TYR A 230 9.17 -1.77 -26.13
C TYR A 230 7.81 -1.05 -26.26
N ALA A 231 7.04 -0.92 -25.17
CA ALA A 231 5.68 -0.36 -25.22
C ALA A 231 5.62 1.17 -25.23
N GLY A 232 6.77 1.86 -25.10
CA GLY A 232 6.84 3.33 -25.21
C GLY A 232 6.02 4.08 -24.14
N ILE A 233 5.84 3.48 -22.97
CA ILE A 233 5.00 4.03 -21.89
C ILE A 233 5.72 5.24 -21.26
N ASN A 234 5.06 6.40 -21.26
CA ASN A 234 5.64 7.66 -20.79
C ASN A 234 5.09 8.08 -19.42
N VAL A 235 5.83 7.75 -18.36
CA VAL A 235 5.46 8.03 -16.97
C VAL A 235 6.10 9.33 -16.47
N ASP A 236 5.32 10.16 -15.79
CA ASP A 236 5.80 11.32 -15.06
C ASP A 236 6.15 10.92 -13.61
N HIS A 237 7.37 10.40 -13.45
CA HIS A 237 7.88 9.95 -12.15
C HIS A 237 7.87 11.05 -11.09
N MET A 238 8.20 12.28 -11.48
CA MET A 238 8.30 13.41 -10.57
C MET A 238 6.92 13.80 -10.04
N TYR A 239 5.91 13.83 -10.91
CA TYR A 239 4.54 14.08 -10.51
C TYR A 239 4.06 13.07 -9.44
N VAL A 240 4.25 11.77 -9.67
CA VAL A 240 3.79 10.73 -8.73
C VAL A 240 4.47 10.86 -7.37
N LEU A 241 5.80 11.05 -7.35
CA LEU A 241 6.56 11.22 -6.12
C LEU A 241 6.17 12.49 -5.37
N MET A 242 6.09 13.63 -6.06
CA MET A 242 5.71 14.90 -5.46
C MET A 242 4.28 14.87 -4.94
N PHE A 243 3.35 14.24 -5.66
CA PHE A 243 1.98 14.08 -5.22
C PHE A 243 1.89 13.24 -3.94
N GLY A 244 2.61 12.10 -3.89
CA GLY A 244 2.67 11.25 -2.70
C GLY A 244 3.32 11.93 -1.50
N LEU A 245 4.47 12.58 -1.69
CA LEU A 245 5.19 13.29 -0.62
C LEU A 245 4.42 14.51 -0.11
N THR A 246 3.83 15.30 -1.00
CA THR A 246 2.99 16.44 -0.61
C THR A 246 1.76 15.96 0.16
N SER A 247 1.13 14.87 -0.29
CA SER A 247 0.02 14.26 0.43
C SER A 247 0.43 13.78 1.82
N ALA A 248 1.60 13.15 1.95
CA ALA A 248 2.14 12.71 3.24
C ALA A 248 2.44 13.89 4.16
N ALA A 249 3.04 14.96 3.65
CA ALA A 249 3.34 16.16 4.42
C ALA A 249 2.06 16.83 4.95
N ILE A 250 1.04 16.99 4.10
CA ILE A 250 -0.27 17.54 4.48
C ILE A 250 -0.95 16.63 5.51
N GLY A 251 -1.00 15.32 5.25
CA GLY A 251 -1.63 14.34 6.14
C GLY A 251 -0.98 14.32 7.53
N LEU A 252 0.35 14.25 7.60
CA LEU A 252 1.09 14.29 8.86
C LEU A 252 0.92 15.63 9.60
N PHE A 253 0.88 16.75 8.86
CA PHE A 253 0.60 18.06 9.46
C PHE A 253 -0.78 18.11 10.13
N LEU A 254 -1.81 17.61 9.44
CA LEU A 254 -3.18 17.54 9.98
C LEU A 254 -3.26 16.59 11.18
N ILE A 255 -2.62 15.42 11.11
CA ILE A 255 -2.56 14.48 12.22
C ILE A 255 -1.94 15.14 13.47
N LYS A 256 -0.82 15.86 13.30
CA LYS A 256 -0.09 16.48 14.40
C LYS A 256 -0.87 17.61 15.06
N HIS A 257 -1.55 18.47 14.31
CA HIS A 257 -2.15 19.71 14.86
C HIS A 257 -3.64 19.62 15.13
N VAL A 258 -4.33 18.72 14.45
CA VAL A 258 -5.78 18.70 14.40
C VAL A 258 -6.31 17.44 15.05
N VAL A 259 -5.90 16.27 14.56
CA VAL A 259 -6.38 14.98 15.09
C VAL A 259 -5.93 14.76 16.52
N SER A 260 -4.70 15.14 16.87
CA SER A 260 -4.19 15.07 18.25
C SER A 260 -5.01 15.90 19.24
N LYS A 261 -5.59 17.03 18.81
CA LYS A 261 -6.40 17.91 19.66
C LYS A 261 -7.86 17.47 19.78
N LEU A 262 -8.40 16.84 18.75
CA LEU A 262 -9.74 16.21 18.80
C LEU A 262 -9.78 14.98 19.71
N THR A 263 -8.61 14.47 20.09
CA THR A 263 -8.46 13.22 20.82
C THR A 263 -7.92 13.40 22.24
N ALA A 264 -7.46 14.60 22.60
CA ALA A 264 -7.11 15.02 23.95
C ALA A 264 -8.36 15.45 24.72
#